data_AF-A0A645H6L3-F1
#
_entry.id   AF-A0A645H6L3-F1
#
_cell.length_a   1.000
_cell.length_b   1.000
_cell.length_c   1.000
_cell.angle_alpha   90.00
_cell.angle_beta   90.00
_cell.angle_gamma   90.00
#
_symmetry.space_group_name_H-M   'P 1'
#
loop_
_entity.id
_entity.type
_entity.pdbx_description
1 polymer ?
#
loop_
_entity_poly.entity_id
_entity_poly.type
_entity_poly.pdbx_seq_one_letter_code
_entity_poly.pdbx_strand_id
1 'polypeptide(L)'
;MQILHSEREFLGPASVLALGTFDGVHIGHAELIRRAKALADELDASAVACTFDRHPLSVLDPARMPHQLTDLNEKLRKFALLGADCALVLRFTPELASLPAREYLLNLVAAMRAKAVVVGEDHRFGRRGEGDAHLIQALANQAGFRAVVVPPVLDEGDVVSSSLIRALLASGQNERAERLLSIQ
;
A
#
# COMPACT_ATOMS: atom_id res chain seq x y z
N MET A 1 -4.72 -15.13 6.16
CA MET A 1 -4.93 -14.08 5.15
C MET A 1 -5.24 -14.73 3.80
N GLN A 2 -6.30 -14.30 3.11
CA GLN A 2 -6.62 -14.70 1.74
C GLN A 2 -5.80 -13.86 0.73
N ILE A 3 -5.39 -14.45 -0.39
CA ILE A 3 -4.72 -13.73 -1.48
C ILE A 3 -5.72 -13.61 -2.63
N LEU A 4 -5.89 -12.38 -3.14
CA LEU A 4 -6.78 -12.03 -4.24
C LEU A 4 -5.94 -11.51 -5.41
N HIS A 5 -6.27 -11.89 -6.63
CA HIS A 5 -5.60 -11.41 -7.85
C HIS A 5 -6.45 -10.41 -8.65
N SER A 6 -7.70 -10.23 -8.25
CA SER A 6 -8.59 -9.18 -8.72
C SER A 6 -9.51 -8.75 -7.58
N GLU A 7 -9.90 -7.48 -7.60
CA GLU A 7 -10.93 -6.90 -6.76
C GLU A 7 -12.27 -7.65 -6.86
N ARG A 8 -12.52 -8.34 -7.99
CA ARG A 8 -13.72 -9.15 -8.21
C ARG A 8 -13.75 -10.45 -7.41
N GLU A 9 -12.61 -10.90 -6.92
CA GLU A 9 -12.50 -12.09 -6.08
C GLU A 9 -12.88 -11.79 -4.61
N PHE A 10 -13.09 -10.52 -4.26
CA PHE A 10 -13.45 -10.13 -2.90
C PHE A 10 -14.92 -10.44 -2.59
N LEU A 11 -15.11 -11.54 -1.85
CA LEU A 11 -16.43 -12.00 -1.39
C LEU A 11 -16.71 -11.67 0.09
N GLY A 12 -15.83 -10.89 0.75
CA GLY A 12 -16.02 -10.46 2.14
C GLY A 12 -17.23 -9.54 2.33
N PRO A 13 -17.45 -8.97 3.52
CA PRO A 13 -18.51 -8.01 3.75
C PRO A 13 -18.15 -6.65 3.11
N ALA A 14 -17.73 -5.68 3.91
CA ALA A 14 -17.09 -4.47 3.43
C ALA A 14 -15.57 -4.57 3.64
N SER A 15 -14.81 -3.60 3.13
CA SER A 15 -13.35 -3.59 3.30
C SER A 15 -12.79 -2.25 3.79
N VAL A 16 -11.60 -2.31 4.38
CA VAL A 16 -10.71 -1.18 4.59
C VAL A 16 -9.43 -1.45 3.83
N LEU A 17 -9.10 -0.57 2.88
CA LEU A 17 -7.99 -0.78 1.96
C LEU A 17 -6.75 -0.01 2.42
N ALA A 18 -5.64 -0.70 2.68
CA ALA A 18 -4.32 -0.09 2.78
C ALA A 18 -3.65 -0.12 1.40
N LEU A 19 -3.36 1.04 0.80
CA LEU A 19 -2.78 1.10 -0.55
C LEU A 19 -1.28 1.40 -0.51
N GLY A 20 -0.49 0.62 -1.24
CA GLY A 20 0.95 0.86 -1.35
C GLY A 20 1.69 -0.14 -2.23
N THR A 21 2.90 0.19 -2.65
CA THR A 21 3.82 -0.79 -3.26
C THR A 21 4.42 -1.71 -2.21
N PHE A 22 4.50 -1.25 -0.95
CA PHE A 22 4.91 -2.01 0.22
C PHE A 22 6.27 -2.71 0.08
N ASP A 23 7.22 -2.13 -0.64
CA ASP A 23 8.56 -2.72 -0.78
C ASP A 23 9.32 -2.64 0.55
N GLY A 24 9.80 -3.78 1.06
CA GLY A 24 10.39 -3.89 2.40
C GLY A 24 9.38 -4.22 3.50
N VAL A 25 8.15 -3.74 3.36
CA VAL A 25 7.14 -3.64 4.45
C VAL A 25 7.78 -3.12 5.73
N HIS A 26 8.45 -1.98 5.64
CA HIS A 26 9.10 -1.29 6.76
C HIS A 26 8.10 -0.78 7.81
N ILE A 27 8.61 -0.26 8.94
CA ILE A 27 7.76 0.23 10.05
C ILE A 27 6.70 1.26 9.63
N GLY A 28 7.00 2.14 8.66
CA GLY A 28 6.00 3.04 8.07
C GLY A 28 4.85 2.31 7.34
N HIS A 29 5.15 1.27 6.55
CA HIS A 29 4.14 0.42 5.92
C HIS A 29 3.34 -0.38 6.94
N ALA A 30 4.00 -0.85 8.00
CA ALA A 30 3.34 -1.55 9.10
C ALA A 30 2.27 -0.69 9.76
N GLU A 31 2.53 0.60 9.95
CA GLU A 31 1.54 1.53 10.49
C GLU A 31 0.31 1.66 9.58
N LEU A 32 0.48 1.72 8.25
CA LEU A 32 -0.64 1.75 7.31
C LEU A 32 -1.54 0.52 7.45
N ILE A 33 -0.94 -0.67 7.54
CA ILE A 33 -1.66 -1.94 7.61
C ILE A 33 -2.33 -2.11 8.98
N ARG A 34 -1.63 -1.79 10.08
CA ARG A 34 -2.22 -1.82 11.44
C ARG A 34 -3.38 -0.84 11.55
N ARG A 35 -3.25 0.36 10.98
CA ARG A 35 -4.33 1.36 10.94
C ARG A 35 -5.53 0.87 10.14
N ALA A 36 -5.30 0.21 9.02
CA ALA A 36 -6.36 -0.42 8.24
C ALA A 36 -7.04 -1.55 9.01
N LYS A 37 -6.27 -2.38 9.74
CA LYS A 37 -6.83 -3.44 10.59
C LYS A 37 -7.69 -2.90 11.72
N ALA A 38 -7.18 -1.96 12.50
CA ALA A 38 -7.93 -1.35 13.60
C ALA A 38 -9.26 -0.72 13.11
N LEU A 39 -9.24 -0.08 11.94
CA LEU A 39 -10.45 0.50 11.35
C LEU A 39 -11.38 -0.55 10.74
N ALA A 40 -10.85 -1.65 10.23
CA ALA A 40 -11.66 -2.76 9.75
C ALA A 40 -12.44 -3.41 10.91
N ASP A 41 -11.78 -3.59 12.06
CA ASP A 41 -12.41 -4.11 13.28
C ASP A 41 -13.49 -3.16 13.83
N GLU A 42 -13.27 -1.84 13.77
CA GLU A 42 -14.28 -0.83 14.15
C GLU A 42 -15.52 -0.86 13.24
N LEU A 43 -15.36 -1.23 11.98
CA LEU A 43 -16.38 -1.12 10.93
C LEU A 43 -17.01 -2.47 10.53
N ASP A 44 -16.73 -3.55 11.25
CA ASP A 44 -17.12 -4.92 10.90
C ASP A 44 -16.78 -5.26 9.43
N ALA A 45 -15.56 -4.87 9.01
CA ALA A 45 -15.05 -4.98 7.65
C ALA A 45 -13.77 -5.86 7.60
N SER A 46 -13.33 -6.22 6.39
CA SER A 46 -12.05 -6.91 6.18
C SER A 46 -10.91 -5.92 5.94
N ALA A 47 -9.78 -6.11 6.61
CA ALA A 47 -8.56 -5.37 6.33
C ALA A 47 -7.88 -5.93 5.08
N VAL A 48 -7.70 -5.10 4.05
CA VAL A 48 -7.10 -5.52 2.78
C VAL A 48 -5.85 -4.71 2.48
N ALA A 49 -4.70 -5.39 2.39
CA ALA A 49 -3.47 -4.77 1.88
C ALA A 49 -3.44 -4.88 0.36
N CYS A 50 -3.49 -3.74 -0.34
CA CYS A 50 -3.51 -3.67 -1.80
C CYS A 50 -2.10 -3.34 -2.31
N THR A 51 -1.51 -4.27 -3.07
CA THR A 51 -0.18 -4.17 -3.65
C THR A 51 -0.19 -4.60 -5.12
N PHE A 52 0.97 -4.46 -5.77
CA PHE A 52 1.23 -5.00 -7.10
C PHE A 52 2.07 -6.28 -7.05
N ASP A 53 1.94 -7.11 -8.09
CA ASP A 53 2.74 -8.32 -8.33
C ASP A 53 4.20 -8.02 -8.66
N ARG A 54 4.48 -6.78 -9.10
CA ARG A 54 5.80 -6.27 -9.47
C ARG A 54 5.91 -4.79 -9.12
N HIS A 55 7.15 -4.29 -9.03
CA HIS A 55 7.37 -2.86 -8.85
C HIS A 55 6.87 -2.07 -10.08
N PRO A 56 6.10 -0.98 -9.94
CA PRO A 56 5.58 -0.21 -11.08
C PRO A 56 6.64 0.21 -12.12
N LEU A 57 7.83 0.59 -11.65
CA LEU A 57 8.96 0.94 -12.54
C LEU A 57 9.42 -0.23 -13.42
N SER A 58 9.19 -1.49 -13.06
CA SER A 58 9.52 -2.61 -13.96
C SER A 58 8.71 -2.59 -15.27
N VAL A 59 7.61 -1.82 -15.31
CA VAL A 59 6.77 -1.62 -16.49
C VAL A 59 6.92 -0.21 -17.05
N LEU A 60 6.97 0.80 -16.17
CA LEU A 60 7.02 2.21 -16.57
C LEU A 60 8.41 2.67 -17.04
N ASP A 61 9.45 2.24 -16.34
CA ASP A 61 10.83 2.65 -16.60
C ASP A 61 11.81 1.60 -16.02
N PRO A 62 12.01 0.47 -16.72
CA PRO A 62 12.82 -0.63 -16.21
C PRO A 62 14.26 -0.24 -15.90
N ALA A 63 14.80 0.78 -16.58
CA ALA A 63 16.15 1.27 -16.36
C ALA A 63 16.33 1.96 -14.99
N ARG A 64 15.24 2.48 -14.41
CA ARG A 64 15.23 3.14 -13.09
C ARG A 64 14.65 2.25 -11.99
N MET A 65 14.40 0.97 -12.27
CA MET A 65 13.86 0.06 -11.27
C MET A 65 14.87 -0.14 -10.13
N PRO A 66 14.50 0.16 -8.87
CA PRO A 66 15.38 -0.10 -7.75
C PRO A 66 15.46 -1.60 -7.43
N HIS A 67 16.53 -2.00 -6.76
CA HIS A 67 16.57 -3.31 -6.12
C HIS A 67 15.42 -3.43 -5.11
N GLN A 68 14.62 -4.50 -5.22
CA GLN A 68 13.53 -4.75 -4.29
C GLN A 68 14.11 -5.18 -2.93
N LEU A 69 13.55 -4.63 -1.86
CA LEU A 69 13.95 -4.96 -0.50
C LEU A 69 13.39 -6.32 -0.07
N THR A 70 12.23 -6.71 -0.60
CA THR A 70 11.55 -7.97 -0.30
C THR A 70 10.88 -8.51 -1.56
N ASP A 71 10.80 -9.84 -1.68
CA ASP A 71 9.96 -10.45 -2.70
C ASP A 71 8.46 -10.43 -2.31
N LEU A 72 7.60 -10.85 -3.25
CA LEU A 72 6.16 -10.87 -3.02
C LEU A 72 5.76 -11.86 -1.90
N ASN A 73 6.43 -13.00 -1.77
CA ASN A 73 6.09 -14.00 -0.76
C ASN A 73 6.40 -13.48 0.65
N GLU A 74 7.54 -12.82 0.84
CA GLU A 74 7.90 -12.18 2.10
C GLU A 74 6.93 -11.04 2.42
N LYS A 75 6.60 -10.20 1.44
CA LYS A 75 5.59 -9.14 1.59
C LYS A 75 4.25 -9.67 2.08
N LEU A 76 3.76 -10.77 1.48
CA LEU A 76 2.50 -11.40 1.87
C LEU A 76 2.55 -12.01 3.28
N ARG A 77 3.68 -12.61 3.68
CA ARG A 77 3.88 -13.07 5.06
C ARG A 77 3.82 -11.90 6.05
N LYS A 78 4.46 -10.78 5.72
CA LYS A 78 4.46 -9.56 6.53
C LYS A 78 3.07 -8.94 6.64
N PHE A 79 2.28 -8.92 5.56
CA PHE A 79 0.88 -8.47 5.61
C PHE A 79 0.05 -9.31 6.57
N ALA A 80 0.19 -10.64 6.53
CA ALA A 80 -0.50 -11.54 7.43
C ALA A 80 -0.09 -11.33 8.89
N LEU A 81 1.21 -11.13 9.16
CA LEU A 81 1.73 -10.82 10.49
C LEU A 81 1.13 -9.52 11.06
N LEU A 82 0.96 -8.51 10.21
CA LEU A 82 0.38 -7.21 10.56
C LEU A 82 -1.16 -7.23 10.69
N GLY A 83 -1.79 -8.39 10.51
CA GLY A 83 -3.22 -8.58 10.73
C GLY A 83 -4.11 -8.32 9.51
N ALA A 84 -3.56 -8.25 8.29
CA ALA A 84 -4.39 -8.18 7.09
C ALA A 84 -5.22 -9.46 6.91
N ASP A 85 -6.52 -9.30 6.66
CA ASP A 85 -7.44 -10.40 6.38
C ASP A 85 -7.29 -10.87 4.92
N CYS A 86 -7.05 -9.93 4.01
CA CYS A 86 -6.76 -10.20 2.61
C CYS A 86 -5.54 -9.40 2.10
N ALA A 87 -4.87 -9.95 1.09
CA ALA A 87 -3.97 -9.20 0.23
C ALA A 87 -4.56 -9.16 -1.19
N LEU A 88 -4.78 -7.97 -1.73
CA LEU A 88 -5.11 -7.78 -3.14
C LEU A 88 -3.81 -7.52 -3.91
N VAL A 89 -3.39 -8.49 -4.72
CA VAL A 89 -2.18 -8.43 -5.54
C VAL A 89 -2.58 -8.18 -6.98
N LEU A 90 -2.66 -6.89 -7.35
CA LEU A 90 -2.98 -6.49 -8.71
C LEU A 90 -1.78 -6.73 -9.63
N ARG A 91 -2.05 -7.29 -10.82
CA ARG A 91 -1.03 -7.32 -11.87
C ARG A 91 -0.78 -5.90 -12.37
N PHE A 92 0.45 -5.40 -12.24
CA PHE A 92 0.78 -4.09 -12.78
C PHE A 92 1.06 -4.20 -14.30
N THR A 93 0.21 -3.59 -15.11
CA THR A 93 0.31 -3.60 -16.58
C THR A 93 0.30 -2.18 -17.16
N PRO A 94 0.71 -1.98 -18.42
CA PRO A 94 0.60 -0.67 -19.08
C PRO A 94 -0.83 -0.11 -19.07
N GLU A 95 -1.85 -0.98 -19.18
CA GLU A 95 -3.26 -0.59 -19.14
C GLU A 95 -3.61 -0.02 -17.77
N LEU A 96 -3.24 -0.73 -16.68
CA LEU A 96 -3.44 -0.24 -15.31
C LEU A 96 -2.67 1.07 -15.06
N ALA A 97 -1.44 1.15 -15.56
CA ALA A 97 -0.59 2.33 -15.44
C ALA A 97 -1.12 3.55 -16.22
N SER A 98 -1.98 3.33 -17.20
CA SER A 98 -2.63 4.38 -18.00
C SER A 98 -3.96 4.86 -17.43
N LEU A 99 -4.50 4.18 -16.41
CA LEU A 99 -5.81 4.47 -15.84
C LEU A 99 -5.78 5.79 -15.04
N PRO A 100 -6.70 6.74 -15.29
CA PRO A 100 -6.79 7.97 -14.50
C PRO A 100 -6.98 7.68 -13.01
N ALA A 101 -6.36 8.50 -12.15
CA ALA A 101 -6.37 8.27 -10.70
C ALA A 101 -7.80 8.17 -10.14
N ARG A 102 -8.67 9.08 -10.56
CA ARG A 102 -10.08 9.08 -10.15
C ARG A 102 -10.80 7.78 -10.53
N GLU A 103 -10.62 7.31 -11.76
CA GLU A 103 -11.27 6.08 -12.24
C GLU A 103 -10.74 4.86 -11.49
N TYR A 104 -9.42 4.76 -11.32
CA TYR A 104 -8.80 3.68 -10.55
C TYR A 104 -9.39 3.59 -9.13
N LEU A 105 -9.41 4.70 -8.40
CA LEU A 105 -9.85 4.68 -7.00
C LEU A 105 -11.34 4.38 -6.89
N LEU A 106 -12.19 5.01 -7.69
CA LEU A 106 -13.64 4.79 -7.61
C LEU A 106 -14.03 3.37 -8.01
N ASN A 107 -13.38 2.81 -9.04
CA ASN A 107 -13.61 1.42 -9.43
C ASN A 107 -13.18 0.45 -8.33
N LEU A 108 -12.01 0.68 -7.73
CA LEU A 108 -11.48 -0.16 -6.65
C LEU A 108 -12.37 -0.10 -5.41
N VAL A 109 -12.76 1.10 -4.96
CA VAL A 109 -13.64 1.31 -3.81
C VAL A 109 -15.00 0.64 -4.02
N ALA A 110 -15.59 0.80 -5.21
CA ALA A 110 -16.88 0.19 -5.53
C ALA A 110 -16.81 -1.35 -5.55
N ALA A 111 -15.83 -1.91 -6.25
CA ALA A 111 -15.67 -3.35 -6.39
C ALA A 111 -15.37 -4.04 -5.04
N MET A 112 -14.55 -3.40 -4.20
CA MET A 112 -14.17 -3.92 -2.90
C MET A 112 -15.17 -3.58 -1.78
N ARG A 113 -16.25 -2.84 -2.09
CA ARG A 113 -17.18 -2.29 -1.09
C ARG A 113 -16.44 -1.58 0.05
N ALA A 114 -15.45 -0.77 -0.30
CA ALA A 114 -14.55 -0.16 0.67
C ALA A 114 -15.25 0.92 1.49
N LYS A 115 -15.16 0.79 2.82
CA LYS A 115 -15.65 1.78 3.79
C LYS A 115 -14.58 2.80 4.14
N ALA A 116 -13.31 2.42 4.00
CA ALA A 116 -12.19 3.32 4.20
C ALA A 116 -10.99 2.96 3.33
N VAL A 117 -10.18 3.98 3.06
CA VAL A 117 -8.90 3.89 2.35
C VAL A 117 -7.83 4.53 3.23
N VAL A 118 -6.75 3.78 3.48
CA VAL A 118 -5.60 4.16 4.30
C VAL A 118 -4.38 4.28 3.40
N VAL A 119 -3.73 5.45 3.45
CA VAL A 119 -2.53 5.77 2.66
C VAL A 119 -1.54 6.60 3.49
N GLY A 120 -0.27 6.56 3.09
CA GLY A 120 0.72 7.55 3.55
C GLY A 120 0.50 8.92 2.90
N GLU A 121 1.04 9.96 3.52
CA GLU A 121 0.97 11.35 3.01
C GLU A 121 1.62 11.52 1.63
N ASP A 122 2.68 10.76 1.35
CA ASP A 122 3.43 10.77 0.08
C ASP A 122 2.86 9.82 -0.98
N HIS A 123 1.70 9.20 -0.73
CA HIS A 123 1.12 8.23 -1.63
C HIS A 123 0.76 8.85 -2.99
N ARG A 124 1.22 8.21 -4.07
CA ARG A 124 0.93 8.58 -5.45
C ARG A 124 0.33 7.40 -6.21
N PHE A 125 -0.68 7.67 -7.03
CA PHE A 125 -1.38 6.63 -7.79
C PHE A 125 -2.02 7.17 -9.09
N GLY A 126 -2.55 6.26 -9.88
CA GLY A 126 -3.11 6.56 -11.20
C GLY A 126 -2.06 6.93 -12.24
N ARG A 127 -2.53 7.30 -13.43
CA ARG A 127 -1.70 7.62 -14.57
C ARG A 127 -0.64 8.65 -14.22
N ARG A 128 0.63 8.28 -14.39
CA ARG A 128 1.81 9.12 -14.08
C ARG A 128 1.81 9.65 -12.62
N GLY A 129 1.15 8.96 -11.69
CA GLY A 129 1.06 9.39 -10.30
C GLY A 129 0.29 10.69 -10.12
N GLU A 130 -0.67 11.02 -11.00
CA GLU A 130 -1.47 12.25 -10.92
C GLU A 130 -2.37 12.31 -9.66
N GLY A 131 -2.68 11.17 -9.04
CA GLY A 131 -3.43 11.10 -7.80
C GLY A 131 -2.54 11.16 -6.57
N ASP A 132 -3.06 11.77 -5.51
CA ASP A 132 -2.41 11.94 -4.21
C ASP A 132 -3.42 11.81 -3.05
N ALA A 133 -2.95 11.99 -1.81
CA ALA A 133 -3.78 11.95 -0.61
C ALA A 133 -4.94 12.97 -0.65
N HIS A 134 -4.74 14.16 -1.22
CA HIS A 134 -5.80 15.18 -1.35
C HIS A 134 -6.90 14.73 -2.30
N LEU A 135 -6.56 14.11 -3.43
CA LEU A 135 -7.54 13.53 -4.34
C LEU A 135 -8.36 12.43 -3.66
N ILE A 136 -7.72 11.56 -2.86
CA ILE A 136 -8.41 10.51 -2.10
C ILE A 136 -9.42 11.14 -1.13
N GLN A 137 -9.03 12.19 -0.39
CA GLN A 137 -9.92 12.92 0.52
C GLN A 137 -11.09 13.59 -0.21
N ALA A 138 -10.85 14.21 -1.36
CA ALA A 138 -11.90 14.82 -2.17
C ALA A 138 -12.92 13.79 -2.67
N LEU A 139 -12.45 12.61 -3.11
CA LEU A 139 -13.30 11.53 -3.59
C LEU A 139 -14.03 10.80 -2.46
N ALA A 140 -13.44 10.69 -1.27
CA ALA A 140 -14.05 10.13 -0.08
C ALA A 140 -15.40 10.80 0.24
N ASN A 141 -15.44 12.12 0.22
CA ASN A 141 -16.64 12.91 0.45
C ASN A 141 -17.73 12.66 -0.61
N GLN A 142 -17.34 12.35 -1.85
CA GLN A 142 -18.27 12.15 -2.97
C GLN A 142 -18.81 10.71 -3.03
N ALA A 143 -17.95 9.72 -2.73
CA ALA A 143 -18.26 8.30 -2.92
C ALA A 143 -18.64 7.56 -1.63
N GLY A 144 -18.65 8.23 -0.47
CA GLY A 144 -19.16 7.66 0.78
C GLY A 144 -18.21 6.67 1.46
N PHE A 145 -16.89 6.89 1.34
CA PHE A 145 -15.87 6.16 2.10
C PHE A 145 -15.03 7.14 2.94
N ARG A 146 -14.33 6.63 3.96
CA ARG A 146 -13.41 7.42 4.80
C ARG A 146 -12.00 7.42 4.21
N ALA A 147 -11.41 8.60 4.00
CA ALA A 147 -9.98 8.72 3.71
C ALA A 147 -9.19 8.85 5.02
N VAL A 148 -8.17 8.02 5.20
CA VAL A 148 -7.24 8.10 6.34
C VAL A 148 -5.83 8.28 5.80
N VAL A 149 -5.26 9.44 6.07
CA VAL A 149 -3.87 9.76 5.74
C VAL A 149 -3.04 9.57 7.00
N VAL A 150 -2.06 8.68 6.93
CA VAL A 150 -1.17 8.37 8.04
C VAL A 150 0.10 9.20 7.90
N PRO A 151 0.51 9.95 8.94
CA PRO A 151 1.77 10.69 8.93
C PRO A 151 2.97 9.76 8.74
N PRO A 152 4.07 10.24 8.14
CA PRO A 152 5.28 9.44 8.00
C PRO A 152 5.86 9.06 9.37
N VAL A 153 6.38 7.84 9.47
CA VAL A 153 7.20 7.42 10.61
C VAL A 153 8.59 8.03 10.44
N LEU A 154 9.11 8.61 11.52
CA LEU A 154 10.46 9.20 11.55
C LEU A 154 11.42 8.29 12.34
N ASP A 155 12.65 8.18 11.87
CA ASP A 155 13.76 7.54 12.57
C ASP A 155 14.97 8.48 12.52
N GLU A 156 15.43 8.92 13.70
CA GLU A 156 16.54 9.88 13.83
C GLU A 156 16.31 11.19 13.07
N GLY A 157 15.03 11.57 12.86
CA GLY A 157 14.62 12.77 12.12
C GLY A 157 14.39 12.54 10.62
N ASP A 158 14.76 11.38 10.09
CA ASP A 158 14.55 11.02 8.68
C ASP A 158 13.20 10.32 8.47
N VAL A 159 12.54 10.61 7.33
CA VAL A 159 11.34 9.89 6.92
C VAL A 159 11.69 8.45 6.51
N VAL A 160 11.09 7.48 7.20
CA VAL A 160 11.27 6.06 6.89
C VAL A 160 10.59 5.72 5.58
N SER A 161 11.39 5.29 4.59
CA SER A 161 10.93 4.90 3.26
C SER A 161 11.81 3.78 2.68
N SER A 162 11.33 3.06 1.67
CA SER A 162 12.15 2.09 0.94
C SER A 162 13.40 2.74 0.33
N SER A 163 13.34 4.02 -0.05
CA SER A 163 14.50 4.75 -0.58
C SER A 163 15.56 4.98 0.50
N LEU A 164 15.15 5.41 1.70
CA LEU A 164 16.07 5.54 2.85
C LEU A 164 16.71 4.20 3.18
N ILE A 165 15.93 3.14 3.28
CA ILE A 165 16.44 1.81 3.64
C ILE A 165 17.45 1.31 2.61
N ARG A 166 17.20 1.50 1.31
CA ARG A 166 18.18 1.17 0.27
C ARG A 166 19.47 1.98 0.40
N ALA A 167 19.37 3.27 0.74
CA ALA A 167 20.55 4.11 0.96
C ALA A 167 21.36 3.66 2.19
N LEU A 168 20.68 3.25 3.27
CA LEU A 168 21.33 2.69 4.46
C LEU A 168 22.07 1.39 4.13
N LEU A 169 21.42 0.46 3.42
CA LEU A 169 22.04 -0.79 2.98
C LEU A 169 23.24 -0.52 2.06
N ALA A 170 23.11 0.40 1.10
CA ALA A 170 24.20 0.77 0.19
C ALA A 170 25.40 1.42 0.89
N SER A 171 25.18 2.09 2.03
CA SER A 171 26.22 2.70 2.86
C SER A 171 26.74 1.79 3.98
N GLY A 172 26.28 0.53 4.04
CA GLY A 172 26.71 -0.46 5.05
C GLY A 172 26.07 -0.28 6.44
N GLN A 173 25.05 0.57 6.58
CA GLN A 173 24.33 0.80 7.84
C GLN A 173 23.25 -0.28 8.07
N ASN A 174 23.67 -1.54 8.09
CA ASN A 174 22.78 -2.70 8.10
C ASN A 174 21.90 -2.76 9.35
N GLU A 175 22.44 -2.49 10.54
CA GLU A 175 21.66 -2.52 11.79
C GLU A 175 20.48 -1.54 11.79
N ARG A 176 20.70 -0.31 11.27
CA ARG A 176 19.64 0.69 11.12
C ARG A 176 18.60 0.22 10.10
N ALA A 177 19.06 -0.28 8.94
CA ALA A 177 18.15 -0.80 7.92
C ALA A 177 17.28 -1.98 8.44
N GLU A 178 17.88 -2.92 9.17
CA GLU A 178 17.20 -4.06 9.78
C GLU A 178 16.17 -3.61 10.83
N ARG A 179 16.52 -2.66 11.69
CA ARG A 179 15.59 -2.06 12.65
C ARG A 179 14.37 -1.45 11.95
N LEU A 180 14.57 -0.74 10.85
CA LEU A 180 13.49 -0.12 10.07
C LEU A 180 12.63 -1.13 9.31
N LEU A 181 13.16 -2.32 9.02
CA LEU A 181 12.44 -3.44 8.40
C LEU A 181 11.80 -4.39 9.43
N SER A 182 12.12 -4.24 10.71
CA SER A 182 11.63 -5.10 11.79
C SER A 182 10.20 -4.73 12.15
N ILE A 183 9.28 -5.62 11.80
CA ILE A 183 7.86 -5.48 12.10
C ILE A 183 7.46 -6.64 13.01
N GLN A 184 7.33 -6.33 14.30
CA GLN A 184 6.79 -7.26 15.31
C GLN A 184 5.27 -7.15 15.39
#